data_AF-A0A3D1GSH6-F1
#
_entry.id   AF-A0A3D1GSH6-F1
#
_cell.length_a   1.000
_cell.length_b   1.000
_cell.length_c   1.000
_cell.angle_alpha   90.00
_cell.angle_beta   90.00
_cell.angle_gamma   90.00
#
_symmetry.space_group_name_H-M   'P 1'
#
loop_
_entity.id
_entity.type
_entity.pdbx_description
1 polymer ?
#
loop_
_entity_poly.entity_id
_entity_poly.type
_entity_poly.pdbx_seq_one_letter_code
_entity_poly.pdbx_strand_id
1 'polypeptide(L)'
;IITHAHTTAVTIEKGRATGVAFSRGGRHGEQRQVLASCEVILSAGVVGSPHLLELSGIGDSNRLSELGINVVHHLPGVGENLRDHYAPRFTGRAKNTS
;
A
#
# COMPACT_ATOMS: atom_id res chain seq x y z
N ILE A 1 9.65 12.94 12.25
CA ILE A 1 8.57 12.62 11.27
C ILE A 1 9.05 13.03 9.90
N ILE A 2 8.99 12.15 8.90
CA ILE A 2 9.34 12.46 7.52
C ILE A 2 8.03 12.60 6.74
N THR A 3 7.77 13.78 6.18
CA THR A 3 6.58 14.06 5.38
C THR A 3 6.92 14.17 3.90
N HIS A 4 5.90 14.15 3.04
CA HIS A 4 6.04 14.14 1.58
C HIS A 4 6.94 12.99 1.09
N ALA A 5 6.84 11.85 1.77
CA ALA A 5 7.59 10.63 1.51
C ALA A 5 6.62 9.54 1.07
N HIS A 6 6.64 9.21 -0.22
CA HIS A 6 5.84 8.13 -0.77
C HIS A 6 6.63 6.83 -0.68
N THR A 7 6.21 5.91 0.20
CA THR A 7 6.85 4.60 0.35
C THR A 7 6.63 3.76 -0.90
N THR A 8 7.70 3.19 -1.44
CA THR A 8 7.71 2.44 -2.71
C THR A 8 7.93 0.95 -2.52
N ALA A 9 8.64 0.54 -1.46
CA ALA A 9 8.86 -0.86 -1.13
C ALA A 9 9.23 -1.06 0.35
N VAL A 10 8.95 -2.25 0.87
CA VAL A 10 9.52 -2.79 2.11
C VAL A 10 10.72 -3.65 1.73
N THR A 11 11.86 -3.39 2.36
CA THR A 11 13.06 -4.23 2.16
C THR A 11 12.94 -5.48 3.00
N ILE A 12 13.09 -6.66 2.38
CA ILE A 12 12.96 -7.96 3.04
C ILE A 12 14.22 -8.77 2.82
N GLU A 13 14.79 -9.28 3.91
CA GLU A 13 15.96 -10.15 3.88
C GLU A 13 15.68 -11.39 4.72
N LYS A 14 15.85 -12.58 4.11
CA LYS A 14 15.66 -13.88 4.78
C LYS A 14 14.34 -13.98 5.54
N GLY A 15 13.26 -13.43 4.96
CA GLY A 15 11.92 -13.44 5.55
C GLY A 15 11.66 -12.38 6.63
N ARG A 16 12.60 -11.47 6.90
CA ARG A 16 12.44 -10.36 7.85
C ARG A 16 12.39 -9.02 7.11
N ALA A 17 11.42 -8.17 7.46
CA ALA A 17 11.43 -6.77 7.02
C ALA A 17 12.57 -6.00 7.71
N THR A 18 13.47 -5.41 6.93
CA THR A 18 14.68 -4.72 7.42
C THR A 18 14.63 -3.21 7.25
N GLY A 19 13.64 -2.69 6.53
CA GLY A 19 13.51 -1.26 6.27
C GLY A 19 12.46 -0.94 5.22
N VAL A 20 12.44 0.32 4.78
CA VAL A 20 11.57 0.79 3.70
C VAL A 20 12.33 1.71 2.74
N ALA A 21 11.96 1.64 1.46
CA ALA A 21 12.35 2.61 0.44
C ALA A 21 11.20 3.60 0.20
N PHE A 22 11.53 4.87 -0.03
CA PHE A 22 10.55 5.91 -0.32
C PHE A 22 11.13 7.00 -1.22
N SER A 23 10.24 7.66 -1.96
CA SER A 23 10.58 8.87 -2.72
C SER A 23 10.13 10.12 -1.96
N ARG A 24 11.05 11.06 -1.72
CA ARG A 24 10.77 12.31 -1.02
C ARG A 24 10.62 13.48 -1.99
N GLY A 25 9.44 14.10 -2.01
CA GLY A 25 9.14 15.22 -2.93
C GLY A 25 8.29 14.85 -4.14
N GLY A 26 7.58 13.70 -4.11
CA GLY A 26 6.67 13.28 -5.17
C GLY A 26 7.35 12.49 -6.29
N ARG A 27 6.76 12.47 -7.49
CA ARG A 27 7.16 11.58 -8.60
C ARG A 27 8.63 11.73 -9.04
N HIS A 28 9.19 12.93 -8.91
CA HIS A 28 10.60 13.24 -9.24
C HIS A 28 11.44 13.46 -7.97
N GLY A 29 10.93 12.99 -6.84
CA GLY A 29 11.58 13.11 -5.55
C GLY A 29 12.82 12.22 -5.44
N GLU A 30 13.69 12.59 -4.50
CA GLU A 30 14.90 11.82 -4.18
C GLU A 30 14.50 10.46 -3.61
N GLN A 31 15.07 9.39 -4.16
CA GLN A 31 14.92 8.04 -3.62
C GLN A 31 15.78 7.88 -2.37
N ARG A 32 15.16 7.45 -1.28
CA ARG A 32 15.82 7.22 0.00
C ARG A 32 15.42 5.88 0.58
N GLN A 33 16.25 5.37 1.47
CA GLN A 33 15.99 4.17 2.24
C GLN A 33 16.24 4.44 3.72
N VAL A 34 15.45 3.79 4.58
CA VAL A 34 15.65 3.79 6.03
C VAL A 34 15.56 2.36 6.54
N LEU A 35 16.44 2.02 7.48
CA LEU A 35 16.52 0.71 8.10
C LEU A 35 15.72 0.68 9.40
N ALA A 36 15.14 -0.47 9.70
CA ALA A 36 14.46 -0.77 10.94
C ALA A 36 15.24 -1.85 11.71
N SER A 37 15.59 -1.56 12.96
CA SER A 37 16.31 -2.49 13.83
C SER A 37 15.42 -3.64 14.31
N CYS A 38 14.13 -3.37 14.52
CA CYS A 38 13.16 -4.33 15.05
C CYS A 38 12.13 -4.70 13.99
N GLU A 39 11.22 -3.78 13.67
CA GLU A 39 10.01 -4.05 12.89
C GLU A 39 9.66 -2.90 11.95
N VAL A 40 8.92 -3.23 10.89
CA VAL A 40 8.28 -2.28 9.99
C VAL A 40 6.77 -2.47 10.12
N ILE A 41 6.05 -1.43 10.54
CA ILE A 41 4.59 -1.46 10.69
C ILE A 41 3.95 -0.73 9.51
N LEU A 42 3.11 -1.44 8.76
CA LEU A 42 2.35 -0.85 7.66
C LEU A 42 1.03 -0.28 8.16
N SER A 43 0.78 0.99 7.83
CA SER A 43 -0.46 1.70 8.22
C SER A 43 -0.93 2.64 7.10
N ALA A 44 -0.72 2.25 5.84
CA ALA A 44 -1.09 3.03 4.65
C ALA A 44 -2.58 2.87 4.25
N GLY A 45 -3.42 2.38 5.16
CA GLY A 45 -4.85 2.14 4.94
C GLY A 45 -5.14 0.90 4.09
N VAL A 46 -6.44 0.64 3.89
CA VAL A 46 -6.94 -0.57 3.22
C VAL A 46 -6.55 -0.69 1.75
N VAL A 47 -6.18 0.43 1.10
CA VAL A 47 -5.69 0.45 -0.28
C VAL A 47 -4.16 0.46 -0.32
N GLY A 48 -3.53 1.34 0.45
CA GLY A 48 -2.09 1.55 0.37
C GLY A 48 -1.25 0.41 0.95
N SER A 49 -1.69 -0.20 2.07
CA SER A 49 -0.94 -1.29 2.70
C SER A 49 -0.85 -2.55 1.81
N PRO A 50 -1.95 -3.11 1.24
CA PRO A 50 -1.83 -4.27 0.36
C PRO A 50 -1.07 -3.94 -0.93
N HIS A 51 -1.27 -2.74 -1.50
CA HIS A 51 -0.52 -2.31 -2.67
C HIS A 51 1.00 -2.29 -2.41
N LEU A 52 1.42 -1.77 -1.25
CA LEU A 52 2.82 -1.73 -0.88
C LEU A 52 3.40 -3.14 -0.64
N LEU A 53 2.62 -4.05 -0.06
CA LEU A 53 3.03 -5.46 0.08
C LEU A 53 3.28 -6.11 -1.28
N GLU A 54 2.39 -5.91 -2.24
CA GLU A 54 2.52 -6.43 -3.60
C GLU A 54 3.76 -5.88 -4.30
N LEU A 55 3.98 -4.56 -4.26
CA LEU A 55 5.19 -3.92 -4.78
C LEU A 55 6.48 -4.45 -4.13
N SER A 56 6.38 -4.93 -2.90
CA SER A 56 7.48 -5.55 -2.14
C SER A 56 7.62 -7.06 -2.40
N GLY A 57 6.84 -7.61 -3.34
CA GLY A 57 6.88 -9.03 -3.71
C GLY A 57 6.09 -9.95 -2.77
N ILE A 58 5.18 -9.42 -1.94
CA ILE A 58 4.29 -10.20 -1.08
C ILE A 58 2.86 -10.15 -1.64
N GLY A 59 2.38 -11.27 -2.18
CA GLY A 59 1.06 -11.33 -2.82
C GLY A 59 0.82 -12.63 -3.60
N ASP A 60 -0.18 -12.64 -4.47
CA ASP A 60 -0.40 -13.76 -5.39
C ASP A 60 0.77 -13.90 -6.38
N SER A 61 1.38 -15.09 -6.47
CA SER A 61 2.61 -15.27 -7.24
C SER A 61 2.39 -15.11 -8.74
N ASN A 62 1.24 -15.52 -9.25
CA ASN A 62 0.94 -15.45 -10.68
C ASN A 62 0.73 -13.98 -11.08
N ARG A 63 -0.12 -13.26 -10.33
CA ARG A 63 -0.36 -11.82 -10.52
C ARG A 63 0.94 -11.01 -10.45
N LEU A 64 1.77 -11.26 -9.43
CA LEU A 64 3.04 -10.56 -9.28
C LEU A 64 4.02 -10.86 -10.42
N SER A 65 4.11 -12.13 -10.84
CA SER A 65 4.98 -12.53 -11.95
C SER A 65 4.56 -11.91 -13.28
N GLU A 66 3.25 -11.83 -13.56
CA GLU A 66 2.69 -11.16 -14.73
C GLU A 66 3.02 -9.67 -14.78
N LEU A 67 3.15 -9.03 -13.61
CA LEU A 67 3.55 -7.63 -13.44
C LEU A 67 5.07 -7.43 -13.44
N GLY A 68 5.86 -8.50 -13.59
CA GLY A 68 7.33 -8.44 -13.55
C GLY A 68 7.91 -8.18 -12.16
N ILE A 69 7.14 -8.42 -11.10
CA ILE A 69 7.57 -8.27 -9.72
C ILE A 69 8.14 -9.60 -9.21
N ASN A 70 9.36 -9.57 -8.67
CA ASN A 70 9.95 -10.75 -8.07
C ASN A 70 9.16 -11.16 -6.81
N VAL A 71 8.75 -12.43 -6.76
CA VAL A 71 7.97 -12.96 -5.63
C VAL A 71 8.90 -13.24 -4.45
N VAL A 72 8.67 -12.55 -3.34
CA VAL A 72 9.34 -12.75 -2.05
C VAL A 72 8.55 -13.73 -1.19
N HIS A 73 7.22 -13.60 -1.16
CA HIS A 73 6.35 -14.47 -0.38
C HIS A 73 4.98 -14.62 -1.04
N HIS A 74 4.57 -15.87 -1.30
CA HIS A 74 3.25 -16.16 -1.85
C HIS A 74 2.17 -16.01 -0.77
N LEU A 75 1.37 -14.95 -0.86
CA LEU A 75 0.26 -14.68 0.04
C LEU A 75 -0.94 -14.13 -0.75
N PRO A 76 -1.75 -15.00 -1.38
CA PRO A 76 -2.76 -14.59 -2.35
C PRO A 76 -3.92 -13.78 -1.75
N GLY A 77 -4.07 -13.73 -0.42
CA GLY A 77 -5.06 -12.89 0.24
C GLY A 77 -4.72 -11.39 0.29
N VAL A 78 -3.50 -11.00 -0.08
CA VAL A 78 -3.11 -9.58 -0.14
C VAL A 78 -3.92 -8.87 -1.22
N GLY A 79 -4.53 -7.74 -0.88
CA GLY A 79 -5.37 -6.95 -1.78
C GLY A 79 -6.80 -7.46 -1.92
N GLU A 80 -7.10 -8.65 -1.40
CA GLU A 80 -8.41 -9.28 -1.48
C GLU A 80 -9.32 -8.91 -0.30
N ASN A 81 -10.60 -9.30 -0.40
CA ASN A 81 -11.60 -9.09 0.66
C ASN A 81 -11.77 -7.62 1.08
N LEU A 82 -11.65 -6.69 0.12
CA LEU A 82 -12.04 -5.29 0.33
C LEU A 82 -13.53 -5.22 0.67
N ARG A 83 -13.85 -4.54 1.76
CA ARG A 83 -15.22 -4.26 2.18
C ARG A 83 -15.37 -2.78 2.41
N ASP A 84 -16.46 -2.24 1.92
CA ASP A 84 -16.84 -0.86 2.14
C ASP A 84 -18.35 -0.77 2.36
N HIS A 85 -18.78 0.31 2.98
CA HIS A 85 -20.19 0.62 3.16
C HIS A 85 -20.64 1.51 2.00
N TYR A 86 -21.36 0.91 1.05
CA TYR A 86 -21.94 1.66 -0.05
C TYR A 86 -23.02 2.63 0.46
N ALA A 87 -22.77 3.94 0.32
CA ALA A 87 -23.64 5.00 0.81
C ALA A 87 -24.27 5.77 -0.38
N PRO A 88 -25.46 5.37 -0.87
CA PRO A 88 -26.12 6.10 -1.95
C PRO A 88 -26.56 7.49 -1.47
N ARG A 89 -26.29 8.51 -2.29
CA ARG A 89 -26.77 9.87 -2.06
C ARG A 89 -28.12 10.06 -2.74
N PHE A 90 -29.17 10.24 -1.95
CA PHE A 90 -30.47 10.69 -2.44
C PHE A 90 -30.57 12.21 -2.33
N THR A 91 -30.95 12.88 -3.41
CA THR A 91 -31.21 14.32 -3.42
C THR A 91 -32.60 14.59 -3.96
N GLY A 92 -33.32 15.53 -3.35
CA GLY A 92 -34.66 15.93 -3.74
C GLY A 92 -34.91 17.39 -3.38
N ARG A 93 -35.73 18.08 -4.17
CA ARG A 93 -36.10 19.48 -3.92
C ARG A 93 -37.46 19.53 -3.21
N ALA A 94 -37.50 20.08 -2.00
CA ALA A 94 -38.76 20.36 -1.33
C ALA A 94 -39.43 21.60 -1.95
N LYS A 95 -40.75 21.54 -2.15
CA LYS A 95 -41.62 22.68 -2.47
C LYS A 95 -42.53 22.92 -1.27
N ASN A 96 -42.92 24.17 -1.01
CA ASN A 96 -43.80 24.57 0.10
C ASN A 96 -43.26 24.27 1.51
N THR A 97 -41.98 24.51 1.76
CA THR A 97 -41.48 24.70 3.13
C THR A 97 -41.74 26.13 3.53
N SER A 98 -42.82 26.33 4.31
CA SER A 98 -43.23 27.58 4.97
C SER A 98 -42.18 28.09 5.95
#